data_AF-A0A6C0K2B6-F1
#
_entry.id   AF-A0A6C0K2B6-F1
#
_cell.length_a   1.000
_cell.length_b   1.000
_cell.length_c   1.000
_cell.angle_alpha   90.00
_cell.angle_beta   90.00
_cell.angle_gamma   90.00
#
_symmetry.space_group_name_H-M   'P 1'
#
loop_
_entity.id
_entity.type
_entity.pdbx_description
1 polymer ?
#
loop_
_entity_poly.entity_id
_entity_poly.type
_entity_poly.pdbx_seq_one_letter_code
_entity_poly.pdbx_strand_id
1 'polypeptide(L)'
;MEDPFKVMNHPFEAKENPQVYVESPFSYVSQTPARHMLGLVGGNEVSLPAGNMVDVESDLRGLNIPLTHSPARQYQAPPAEQTTIYRKNTKISTSINVRPRHLPAIQMWPYAPTFAPVAMSVQQCGCPEKY
;
A
#
# COMPACT_ATOMS: atom_id res chain seq x y z
N MET A 1 2.93 -2.45 14.73
CA MET A 1 2.45 -2.21 13.36
C MET A 1 2.90 -3.41 12.54
N GLU A 2 1.98 -4.21 12.02
CA GLU A 2 2.34 -5.42 11.27
C GLU A 2 2.83 -5.04 9.87
N ASP A 3 3.91 -5.68 9.43
CA ASP A 3 4.54 -5.40 8.15
C ASP A 3 3.78 -6.16 7.05
N PRO A 4 3.16 -5.48 6.06
CA PRO A 4 2.31 -6.14 5.05
C PRO A 4 3.08 -7.07 4.10
N PHE A 5 4.42 -6.98 4.08
CA PHE A 5 5.30 -7.78 3.23
C PHE A 5 6.02 -8.89 4.01
N LYS A 6 5.55 -9.20 5.22
CA LYS A 6 6.16 -10.24 6.05
C LYS A 6 5.94 -11.61 5.40
N VAL A 7 7.03 -12.19 4.90
CA VAL A 7 7.06 -13.60 4.52
C VAL A 7 6.78 -14.44 5.77
N MET A 8 5.78 -15.30 5.72
CA MET A 8 5.44 -16.16 6.86
C MET A 8 6.46 -17.30 6.93
N ASN A 9 7.23 -17.36 8.02
CA ASN A 9 8.09 -18.51 8.29
C ASN A 9 7.20 -19.71 8.64
N HIS A 10 7.11 -20.71 7.77
CA HIS A 10 6.43 -21.95 8.11
C HIS A 10 7.30 -22.75 9.10
N PRO A 11 6.79 -23.17 10.28
CA PRO A 11 7.61 -23.81 11.31
C PRO A 11 8.23 -25.15 10.88
N PHE A 12 7.72 -25.77 9.81
CA PHE A 12 8.16 -27.07 9.30
C PHE A 12 9.18 -26.94 8.16
N GLU A 13 9.25 -25.78 7.52
CA GLU A 13 9.97 -25.60 6.24
C GLU A 13 11.48 -25.78 6.41
N ALA A 14 12.04 -25.21 7.48
CA ALA A 14 13.44 -25.39 7.84
C ALA A 14 13.78 -26.81 8.30
N LYS A 15 12.79 -27.60 8.73
CA LYS A 15 12.98 -28.98 9.21
C LYS A 15 12.97 -30.00 8.07
N GLU A 16 12.08 -29.82 7.10
CA GLU A 16 11.90 -30.76 5.98
C GLU A 16 12.81 -30.46 4.79
N ASN A 17 13.22 -29.20 4.60
CA ASN A 17 14.11 -28.80 3.52
C ASN A 17 15.35 -28.06 4.06
N PRO A 18 16.45 -28.78 4.37
CA PRO A 18 17.68 -28.17 4.88
C PRO A 18 18.42 -27.28 3.86
N GLN A 19 17.96 -27.23 2.60
CA GLN A 19 18.47 -26.35 1.54
C GLN A 19 17.56 -25.12 1.30
N VAL A 20 16.64 -24.82 2.22
CA VAL A 20 15.80 -23.61 2.13
C VAL A 20 16.69 -22.37 2.06
N TYR A 21 16.56 -21.64 0.97
CA TYR A 21 17.10 -20.29 0.85
C TYR A 21 16.20 -19.36 1.65
N VAL A 22 16.79 -18.62 2.60
CA VAL A 22 16.09 -17.53 3.27
C VAL A 22 15.94 -16.41 2.26
N GLU A 23 14.76 -16.29 1.68
CA GLU A 23 14.45 -15.18 0.80
C GLU A 23 14.40 -13.89 1.60
N SER A 24 15.25 -12.93 1.22
CA SER A 24 15.22 -11.62 1.84
C SER A 24 14.01 -10.84 1.33
N PRO A 25 13.19 -10.21 2.20
CA PRO A 25 12.08 -9.38 1.76
C PRO A 25 12.55 -8.18 0.90
N PHE A 26 13.82 -7.78 1.05
CA PHE A 26 14.48 -6.75 0.25
C PHE A 26 14.62 -7.11 -1.23
N SER A 27 14.55 -8.40 -1.57
CA SER A 27 14.53 -8.88 -2.95
C SER A 27 13.24 -8.48 -3.67
N TYR A 28 12.16 -8.26 -2.93
CA TYR A 28 10.83 -8.00 -3.46
C TYR A 28 10.36 -6.58 -3.22
N VAL A 29 10.75 -5.97 -2.09
CA VAL A 29 10.27 -4.65 -1.67
C VAL A 29 11.40 -3.80 -1.08
N SER A 30 11.39 -2.51 -1.39
CA SER A 30 12.28 -1.53 -0.75
C SER A 30 12.10 -1.51 0.77
N GLN A 31 13.20 -1.33 1.52
CA GLN A 31 13.18 -1.11 2.98
C GLN A 31 12.33 0.09 3.39
N THR A 32 12.25 1.09 2.51
CA THR A 32 11.49 2.31 2.70
C THR A 32 10.45 2.43 1.57
N PRO A 33 9.31 1.73 1.70
CA PRO A 33 8.27 1.80 0.68
C PRO A 33 7.65 3.19 0.68
N ALA A 34 7.66 3.84 -0.48
CA ALA A 34 7.14 5.19 -0.70
C ALA A 34 6.44 5.28 -2.05
N ARG A 35 5.62 6.32 -2.23
CA ARG A 35 4.91 6.64 -3.48
C ARG A 35 5.62 7.74 -4.21
N HIS A 36 5.64 7.67 -5.53
CA HIS A 36 6.21 8.76 -6.32
C HIS A 36 5.29 9.98 -6.25
N MET A 37 5.87 11.17 -6.09
CA MET A 37 5.07 12.41 -6.08
C MET A 37 4.56 12.77 -7.47
N LEU A 38 5.32 12.44 -8.51
CA LEU A 38 5.04 12.80 -9.90
C LEU A 38 4.18 11.78 -10.67
N GLY A 39 3.46 10.89 -9.96
CA GLY A 39 2.46 10.05 -10.61
C GLY A 39 3.08 8.99 -11.51
N LEU A 40 3.57 7.88 -10.95
CA LEU A 40 3.81 6.69 -11.77
C LEU A 40 2.51 5.89 -11.86
N VAL A 41 2.12 5.50 -13.08
CA VAL A 41 0.94 4.65 -13.27
C VAL A 41 1.32 3.22 -12.90
N GLY A 42 1.10 2.86 -11.62
CA GLY A 42 1.22 1.50 -11.11
C GLY A 42 2.00 1.36 -9.80
N GLY A 43 2.05 0.13 -9.30
CA GLY A 43 2.78 -0.21 -8.08
C GLY A 43 2.25 0.48 -6.82
N ASN A 44 3.17 0.95 -5.97
CA ASN A 44 2.90 1.52 -4.66
C ASN A 44 2.10 2.84 -4.67
N GLU A 45 1.82 3.44 -5.83
CA GLU A 45 0.95 4.61 -5.94
C GLU A 45 -0.47 4.34 -5.47
N VAL A 46 -0.99 3.13 -5.72
CA VAL A 46 -2.29 2.68 -5.25
C VAL A 46 -2.22 2.38 -3.75
N SER A 47 -3.27 2.74 -3.00
CA SER A 47 -3.35 2.44 -1.57
C SER A 47 -3.23 0.95 -1.31
N LEU A 48 -2.32 0.58 -0.40
CA LEU A 48 -2.20 -0.79 0.09
C LEU A 48 -3.28 -1.04 1.14
N PRO A 49 -3.77 -2.28 1.33
CA PRO A 49 -4.59 -2.59 2.49
C PRO A 49 -3.80 -2.40 3.79
N ALA A 50 -4.49 -2.01 4.86
CA ALA A 50 -3.89 -1.89 6.19
C ALA A 50 -3.58 -3.26 6.82
N GLY A 51 -4.30 -4.32 6.43
CA GLY A 51 -4.04 -5.69 6.83
C GLY A 51 -3.03 -6.41 5.92
N ASN A 52 -2.90 -7.72 6.13
CA ASN A 52 -2.04 -8.58 5.32
C ASN A 52 -2.55 -8.66 3.87
N MET A 53 -1.65 -8.42 2.91
CA MET A 53 -1.98 -8.43 1.48
C MET A 53 -2.36 -9.84 1.01
N VAL A 54 -1.69 -10.87 1.51
CA VAL A 54 -1.94 -12.27 1.15
C VAL A 54 -3.36 -12.69 1.50
N ASP A 55 -3.86 -12.24 2.66
CA ASP A 55 -5.22 -12.57 3.10
C ASP A 55 -6.28 -11.86 2.24
N VAL A 56 -6.02 -10.60 1.87
CA VAL A 56 -6.88 -9.84 0.96
C VAL A 56 -6.93 -10.51 -0.41
N GLU A 57 -5.78 -10.88 -0.99
CA GLU A 57 -5.73 -11.58 -2.28
C GLU A 57 -6.41 -12.95 -2.23
N SER A 58 -6.23 -13.68 -1.14
CA SER A 58 -6.87 -14.98 -0.92
C SER A 58 -8.39 -14.84 -0.80
N ASP A 59 -8.90 -13.78 -0.18
CA ASP A 59 -10.33 -13.48 -0.12
C ASP A 59 -10.89 -13.10 -1.50
N LEU A 60 -10.18 -12.25 -2.25
CA LEU A 60 -10.56 -11.87 -3.63
C LEU A 60 -10.57 -13.06 -4.59
N ARG A 61 -9.67 -14.03 -4.40
CA ARG A 61 -9.65 -15.31 -5.13
C ARG A 61 -10.69 -16.31 -4.62
N GLY A 62 -11.41 -15.99 -3.55
CA GLY A 62 -12.44 -16.86 -2.96
C GLY A 62 -11.89 -18.09 -2.22
N LEU A 63 -10.59 -18.13 -1.92
CA LEU A 63 -9.95 -19.28 -1.26
C LEU A 63 -10.30 -19.38 0.23
N ASN A 64 -10.64 -18.25 0.85
CA ASN A 64 -11.06 -18.19 2.26
C ASN A 64 -12.51 -18.65 2.49
N ILE A 65 -13.23 -19.02 1.42
CA ILE A 65 -14.65 -19.38 1.45
C ILE A 65 -14.78 -20.91 1.30
N PRO A 66 -15.61 -21.58 2.11
CA PRO A 66 -15.81 -23.02 1.96
C PRO A 66 -16.46 -23.37 0.62
N LEU A 67 -15.94 -24.42 -0.03
CA LEU A 67 -16.47 -25.01 -1.26
C LEU A 67 -17.80 -25.73 -1.00
N THR A 68 -18.86 -24.97 -0.72
CA THR A 68 -20.21 -25.48 -0.47
C THR A 68 -21.21 -24.83 -1.40
N HIS A 69 -22.24 -25.58 -1.80
CA HIS A 69 -23.31 -25.08 -2.67
C HIS A 69 -24.42 -24.32 -1.93
N SER A 70 -24.27 -24.06 -0.62
CA SER A 70 -25.27 -23.32 0.15
C SER A 70 -25.14 -21.81 -0.12
N PRO A 71 -26.21 -21.10 -0.54
CA PRO A 71 -26.15 -19.67 -0.86
C PRO A 71 -25.65 -18.80 0.30
N ALA A 72 -26.00 -19.16 1.54
CA ALA A 72 -25.57 -18.46 2.75
C ALA A 72 -24.05 -18.52 3.01
N ARG A 73 -23.34 -19.47 2.39
CA ARG A 73 -21.87 -19.64 2.54
C ARG A 73 -21.10 -19.31 1.27
N GLN A 74 -21.78 -18.87 0.22
CA GLN A 74 -21.14 -18.30 -0.96
C GLN A 74 -20.65 -16.88 -0.68
N TYR A 75 -19.89 -16.30 -1.61
CA TYR A 75 -19.46 -14.92 -1.50
C TYR A 75 -20.66 -13.99 -1.33
N GLN A 76 -20.64 -13.23 -0.25
CA GLN A 76 -21.57 -12.14 0.00
C GLN A 76 -20.76 -10.84 -0.05
N ALA A 77 -21.23 -9.90 -0.87
CA ALA A 77 -20.58 -8.60 -0.98
C ALA A 77 -20.67 -7.89 0.39
N PRO A 78 -19.54 -7.39 0.93
CA PRO A 78 -19.57 -6.60 2.15
C PRO A 78 -20.33 -5.28 1.92
N PRO A 79 -20.96 -4.69 2.95
CA PRO A 79 -21.49 -3.33 2.88
C PRO A 79 -20.39 -2.35 2.49
N ALA A 80 -20.75 -1.30 1.73
CA ALA A 80 -19.81 -0.37 1.12
C ALA A 80 -18.86 0.34 2.13
N GLU A 81 -19.31 0.52 3.38
CA GLU A 81 -18.55 1.22 4.43
C GLU A 81 -17.70 0.28 5.30
N GLN A 82 -17.71 -1.03 5.02
CA GLN A 82 -17.03 -2.01 5.86
C GLN A 82 -15.51 -1.92 5.69
N THR A 83 -14.80 -1.61 6.78
CA THR A 83 -13.32 -1.50 6.80
C THR A 83 -12.62 -2.84 7.05
N THR A 84 -13.30 -3.79 7.69
CA THR A 84 -12.75 -5.10 8.05
C THR A 84 -13.67 -6.20 7.57
N ILE A 85 -13.16 -7.11 6.75
CA ILE A 85 -13.87 -8.32 6.31
C ILE A 85 -13.70 -9.40 7.37
N TYR A 86 -14.81 -9.97 7.81
CA TYR A 86 -14.82 -11.10 8.74
C TYR A 86 -15.29 -12.36 8.02
N ARG A 87 -14.42 -13.37 7.95
CA ARG A 87 -14.77 -14.71 7.44
C ARG A 87 -14.72 -15.68 8.60
N LYS A 88 -15.89 -16.18 8.99
CA LYS A 88 -16.03 -17.19 10.05
C LYS A 88 -16.52 -18.50 9.46
N ASN A 89 -15.66 -19.51 9.53
CA ASN A 89 -15.94 -20.88 9.14
C ASN A 89 -15.58 -21.83 10.29
N THR A 90 -15.99 -23.09 10.20
CA THR A 90 -15.69 -24.12 11.21
C THR A 90 -14.19 -24.39 11.37
N LYS A 91 -13.41 -24.23 10.30
CA LYS A 91 -11.96 -24.47 10.30
C LYS A 91 -11.11 -23.20 10.40
N ILE A 92 -11.65 -22.06 9.97
CA ILE A 92 -10.88 -20.84 9.75
C ILE A 92 -11.72 -19.66 10.25
N SER A 93 -11.11 -18.83 11.11
CA SER A 93 -11.65 -17.53 11.51
C SER A 93 -10.63 -16.46 11.17
N THR A 94 -10.87 -15.71 10.08
CA THR A 94 -9.95 -14.66 9.62
C THR A 94 -10.65 -13.31 9.63
N SER A 95 -9.93 -12.30 10.13
CA SER A 95 -10.33 -10.90 10.09
C SER A 95 -9.32 -10.13 9.25
N ILE A 96 -9.79 -9.53 8.16
CA ILE A 96 -8.94 -8.90 7.15
C ILE A 96 -9.26 -7.42 7.12
N ASN A 97 -8.30 -6.57 7.48
CA ASN A 97 -8.47 -5.12 7.45
C ASN A 97 -8.16 -4.59 6.03
N VAL A 98 -9.17 -4.04 5.37
CA VAL A 98 -9.10 -3.57 3.97
C VAL A 98 -9.05 -2.04 3.90
N ARG A 99 -8.87 -1.36 5.03
CA ARG A 99 -8.74 0.10 5.04
C ARG A 99 -7.57 0.51 4.14
N PRO A 100 -7.76 1.46 3.20
CA PRO A 100 -6.67 1.95 2.37
C PRO A 100 -5.62 2.65 3.23
N ARG A 101 -4.37 2.23 3.07
CA ARG A 101 -3.18 2.78 3.69
C ARG A 101 -2.26 3.29 2.59
N HIS A 102 -2.09 4.61 2.57
CA HIS A 102 -1.20 5.28 1.66
C HIS A 102 0.22 5.32 2.20
N LEU A 103 1.20 5.00 1.35
CA LEU A 103 2.61 5.16 1.68
C LEU A 103 3.02 6.66 1.62
N PRO A 104 4.10 7.08 2.29
CA PRO A 104 4.59 8.46 2.20
C PRO A 104 4.99 8.80 0.77
N ALA A 105 4.80 10.05 0.36
CA ALA A 105 5.24 10.52 -0.97
C ALA A 105 6.75 10.84 -0.95
N ILE A 106 7.46 10.47 -2.01
CA ILE A 106 8.88 10.74 -2.22
C ILE A 106 9.11 11.33 -3.62
N GLN A 107 10.05 12.27 -3.70
CA GLN A 107 10.55 12.82 -4.95
C GLN A 107 11.76 12.00 -5.39
N MET A 108 11.56 11.10 -6.36
CA MET A 108 12.66 10.27 -6.89
C MET A 108 13.62 11.08 -7.78
N TRP A 109 13.10 12.06 -8.53
CA TRP A 109 13.90 12.90 -9.41
C TRP A 109 13.94 14.35 -8.92
N PRO A 110 15.13 14.94 -8.70
CA PRO A 110 15.20 16.35 -8.37
C PRO A 110 14.61 17.18 -9.53
N TYR A 111 13.90 18.25 -9.20
CA TYR A 111 13.54 19.24 -10.21
C TYR A 111 14.83 19.88 -10.76
N ALA A 112 14.82 20.21 -12.05
CA ALA A 112 15.92 21.00 -12.62
C ALA A 112 16.05 22.30 -11.81
N PRO A 113 17.28 22.73 -11.48
CA PRO A 113 17.47 23.98 -10.76
C PRO A 113 16.96 25.13 -11.62
N THR A 114 15.87 25.77 -11.18
CA THR A 114 15.38 27.02 -11.78
C THR A 114 16.04 28.18 -11.06
N PHE A 115 16.77 29.02 -11.81
CA PHE A 115 17.25 30.29 -11.27
C PHE A 115 16.08 31.16 -10.83
N ALA A 116 16.25 31.88 -9.73
CA ALA A 116 15.28 32.89 -9.32
C ALA A 116 15.08 33.92 -10.45
N PRO A 117 13.86 34.46 -10.63
CA PRO A 117 13.64 35.51 -11.60
C PRO A 117 14.53 36.71 -11.27
N VAL A 118 14.89 37.48 -12.30
CA VAL A 118 15.56 38.77 -12.10
C VAL A 118 14.72 39.61 -11.13
N ALA A 119 15.38 40.23 -10.15
CA ALA A 119 14.71 41.05 -9.15
C ALA A 119 13.81 42.09 -9.85
N MET A 120 12.57 42.20 -9.40
CA MET A 120 11.62 43.16 -9.96
C MET A 120 12.18 44.57 -9.81
N SER A 121 12.44 45.23 -10.94
CA SER A 121 12.77 46.65 -10.96
C SER A 121 11.48 47.43 -10.77
N VAL A 122 11.14 47.74 -9.51
CA VAL A 122 10.05 48.65 -9.21
C VAL A 122 10.55 50.06 -9.52
N GLN A 123 10.25 50.57 -10.71
CA GLN A 123 10.37 51.99 -11.01
C GLN A 123 9.27 52.74 -10.27
N GLN A 124 9.45 52.94 -8.98
CA GLN A 124 8.60 53.84 -8.22
C GLN A 124 9.03 55.27 -8.56
N CYS A 125 8.09 56.11 -9.01
CA CYS A 125 8.35 57.55 -9.10
C CYS A 125 8.73 58.03 -7.69
N GLY A 126 9.98 58.46 -7.51
CA GLY A 126 10.53 58.89 -6.23
C GLY A 126 9.89 60.16 -5.65
N CYS A 127 8.94 60.78 -6.36
CA CYS A 127 8.15 61.91 -5.89
C CYS A 127 6.71 61.80 -6.40
N PRO A 128 5.75 61.33 -5.58
CA PRO A 128 4.32 61.51 -5.86
C PRO A 128 3.86 62.97 -5.70
N GLU A 129 4.71 63.86 -5.21
CA GLU A 129 4.40 65.27 -4.98
C GLU A 129 5.25 66.18 -5.88
N LYS A 130 4.61 66.72 -6.92
CA LYS A 130 4.71 68.10 -7.39
C LYS A 130 3.74 68.27 -8.56
N TYR A 131 2.44 68.42 -8.26
CA TYR A 131 1.65 69.67 -8.32
C TYR A 131 0.31 69.42 -7.63
#